data_AF-A0A8C7EXY2-F1
#
_entry.id   AF-A0A8C7EXY2-F1
#
_cell.length_a   1.000
_cell.length_b   1.000
_cell.length_c   1.000
_cell.angle_alpha   90.00
_cell.angle_beta   90.00
_cell.angle_gamma   90.00
#
_symmetry.space_group_name_H-M   'P 1'
#
loop_
_entity.id
_entity.type
_entity.pdbx_description
1 polymer ?
#
loop_
_entity_poly.entity_id
_entity_poly.type
_entity_poly.pdbx_seq_one_letter_code
_entity_poly.pdbx_strand_id
1 'polypeptide(L)'
;MPWEEESELTERDEAARVIQKAWKCYLNVAVFQHYKGLIDIRRQGEPRQIVKYIDPKEAELLDAAAGVHVRFRLGGVKFPPDIYYKIFTHRHIEDLCANSPRNYTKVPAKYTSHIKSDDLQEENHSGWYRRVENNGWRPVTDTFWMSTENAEVGEEKEIEFHFSKLKRRQDVEKKRKIRKIEWMRKMYYAGNLEAKSTNRRTLDLIHTATKGLMRAVESGGLDSVMEWEVDEVLNWTNALNFDEYIANWKEIATSNSSDNFKSYTLEQPWKKRFDYADLSEEKMGTPEDNLDGNIYKKSNSTRLTPDSTYGI
;
A
#
# COMPACT_ATOMS: atom_id res chain seq x y z
N MET A 1 48.19 -19.31 -40.55
CA MET A 1 48.10 -20.71 -40.03
C MET A 1 46.69 -20.91 -39.47
N PRO A 2 46.07 -22.10 -39.52
CA PRO A 2 44.67 -22.30 -39.09
C PRO A 2 44.37 -21.82 -37.67
N TRP A 3 45.36 -21.89 -36.79
CA TRP A 3 45.30 -21.46 -35.39
C TRP A 3 45.18 -19.94 -35.18
N GLU A 4 45.65 -19.13 -36.13
CA GLU A 4 45.52 -17.67 -36.07
C GLU A 4 44.10 -17.22 -36.44
N GLU A 5 43.49 -17.89 -37.42
CA GLU A 5 42.10 -17.64 -37.82
C GLU A 5 41.10 -18.05 -36.73
N GLU A 6 41.36 -19.17 -36.03
CA GLU A 6 40.57 -19.58 -34.86
C GLU A 6 40.69 -18.58 -33.70
N SER A 7 41.89 -18.04 -33.45
CA SER A 7 42.13 -17.02 -32.42
C SER A 7 41.38 -15.72 -32.72
N GLU A 8 41.45 -15.22 -33.96
CA GLU A 8 40.72 -14.02 -34.37
C GLU A 8 39.20 -14.20 -34.30
N LEU A 9 38.69 -15.38 -34.63
CA LEU A 9 37.26 -15.69 -34.48
C LEU A 9 36.82 -15.68 -33.02
N THR A 10 37.62 -16.24 -32.11
CA THR A 10 37.32 -16.18 -30.67
C THR A 10 37.34 -14.75 -30.11
N GLU A 11 38.28 -13.91 -30.53
CA GLU A 11 38.34 -12.50 -30.13
C GLU A 11 37.11 -11.71 -30.63
N ARG A 12 36.67 -11.98 -31.87
CA ARG A 12 35.44 -11.38 -32.44
C ARG A 12 34.20 -11.84 -31.69
N ASP A 13 34.11 -13.12 -31.33
CA ASP A 13 33.01 -13.66 -30.53
C ASP A 13 32.98 -13.06 -29.12
N GLU A 14 34.13 -12.86 -28.50
CA GLU A 14 34.24 -12.17 -27.21
C GLU A 14 33.78 -10.72 -27.31
N ALA A 15 34.24 -9.98 -28.31
CA ALA A 15 33.80 -8.62 -28.58
C ALA A 15 32.28 -8.55 -28.83
N ALA A 16 31.74 -9.47 -29.63
CA ALA A 16 30.31 -9.56 -29.89
C ALA A 16 29.52 -9.86 -28.61
N ARG A 17 29.99 -10.74 -27.73
CA ARG A 17 29.36 -11.01 -26.43
C ARG A 17 29.35 -9.78 -25.53
N VAL A 18 30.42 -8.98 -25.52
CA VAL A 18 30.48 -7.72 -24.76
C VAL A 18 29.41 -6.75 -25.27
N ILE A 19 29.32 -6.57 -26.60
CA ILE A 19 28.32 -5.68 -27.22
C ILE A 19 26.91 -6.18 -26.92
N GLN A 20 26.63 -7.48 -27.09
CA GLN A 20 25.33 -8.06 -26.80
C GLN A 20 24.96 -7.93 -25.33
N LYS A 21 25.91 -8.11 -24.42
CA LYS A 21 25.70 -7.93 -22.98
C LYS A 21 25.36 -6.46 -22.67
N ALA A 22 26.11 -5.52 -23.23
CA ALA A 22 25.83 -4.09 -23.07
C ALA A 22 24.44 -3.71 -23.61
N TRP A 23 24.06 -4.23 -24.78
CA TRP A 23 22.73 -4.02 -25.36
C TRP A 23 21.60 -4.60 -24.50
N LYS A 24 21.77 -5.85 -24.01
CA LYS A 24 20.81 -6.47 -23.08
C LYS A 24 20.70 -5.70 -21.77
N CYS A 25 21.81 -5.22 -21.21
CA CYS A 25 21.80 -4.36 -20.03
C CYS A 25 21.02 -3.07 -20.28
N TYR A 26 21.26 -2.40 -21.42
CA TYR A 26 20.52 -1.20 -21.81
C TYR A 26 19.02 -1.45 -21.91
N LEU A 27 18.60 -2.52 -22.59
CA LEU A 27 17.19 -2.91 -22.69
C LEU A 27 16.59 -3.23 -21.33
N ASN A 28 17.27 -4.00 -20.48
CA ASN A 28 16.79 -4.34 -19.14
C ASN A 28 16.62 -3.10 -18.27
N VAL A 29 17.55 -2.14 -18.35
CA VAL A 29 17.43 -0.85 -17.67
C VAL A 29 16.22 -0.07 -18.19
N ALA A 30 16.03 0.00 -19.51
CA ALA A 30 14.88 0.69 -20.11
C ALA A 30 13.54 0.08 -19.67
N VAL A 31 13.42 -1.24 -19.71
CA VAL A 31 12.26 -1.98 -19.23
C VAL A 31 12.01 -1.71 -17.76
N PHE A 32 13.03 -1.79 -16.91
CA PHE A 32 12.90 -1.49 -15.48
C PHE A 32 12.46 -0.05 -15.22
N GLN A 33 13.01 0.94 -15.94
CA GLN A 33 12.60 2.34 -15.80
C GLN A 33 11.13 2.54 -16.20
N HIS A 34 10.66 1.82 -17.22
CA HIS A 34 9.24 1.82 -17.59
C HIS A 34 8.37 1.30 -16.44
N TYR A 35 8.66 0.11 -15.90
CA TYR A 35 7.92 -0.45 -14.76
C TYR A 35 7.98 0.46 -13.53
N LYS A 36 9.14 1.06 -13.25
CA LYS A 36 9.30 2.02 -12.17
C LYS A 36 8.40 3.24 -12.37
N GLY A 37 8.34 3.77 -13.59
CA GLY A 37 7.46 4.90 -13.92
C GLY A 37 5.97 4.56 -13.79
N LEU A 38 5.56 3.33 -14.15
CA LEU A 38 4.16 2.88 -14.01
C LEU A 38 3.68 2.90 -12.56
N ILE A 39 4.54 2.50 -11.63
CA ILE A 39 4.18 2.39 -10.21
C ILE A 39 4.50 3.65 -9.40
N ASP A 40 5.25 4.62 -9.92
CA ASP A 40 5.65 5.85 -9.22
C ASP A 40 4.46 6.85 -9.11
N ILE A 41 3.43 6.43 -8.38
CA ILE A 41 2.17 7.15 -8.23
C ILE A 41 2.25 8.19 -7.09
N ARG A 42 3.18 8.04 -6.13
CA ARG A 42 3.45 9.02 -5.04
C ARG A 42 2.21 9.63 -4.39
N ARG A 43 1.32 8.80 -3.86
CA ARG A 43 0.04 9.20 -3.23
C ARG A 43 -0.93 9.94 -4.14
N GLN A 44 -0.86 9.69 -5.44
CA GLN A 44 -1.83 10.19 -6.41
C GLN A 44 -2.85 9.11 -6.78
N GLY A 45 -3.95 9.53 -7.39
CA GLY A 45 -4.99 8.62 -7.84
C GLY A 45 -5.89 8.09 -6.72
N GLU A 46 -7.14 7.88 -7.06
CA GLU A 46 -8.17 7.38 -6.17
C GLU A 46 -8.10 5.84 -6.12
N PRO A 47 -8.01 5.22 -4.94
CA PRO A 47 -7.75 3.79 -4.81
C PRO A 47 -8.83 2.93 -5.48
N ARG A 48 -10.12 3.32 -5.39
CA ARG A 48 -11.21 2.58 -6.04
C ARG A 48 -11.10 2.62 -7.56
N GLN A 49 -10.81 3.78 -8.15
CA GLN A 49 -10.56 3.91 -9.59
C GLN A 49 -9.38 3.05 -10.05
N ILE A 50 -8.27 3.06 -9.31
CA ILE A 50 -7.09 2.26 -9.66
C ILE A 50 -7.44 0.77 -9.63
N VAL A 51 -8.05 0.29 -8.54
CA VAL A 51 -8.40 -1.12 -8.40
C VAL A 51 -9.48 -1.51 -9.40
N LYS A 52 -10.37 -0.60 -9.81
CA LYS A 52 -11.40 -0.90 -10.82
C LYS A 52 -10.81 -1.36 -12.16
N TYR A 53 -9.61 -0.90 -12.52
CA TYR A 53 -8.90 -1.34 -13.72
C TYR A 53 -8.15 -2.68 -13.53
N ILE A 54 -7.96 -3.12 -12.29
CA ILE A 54 -7.23 -4.34 -11.93
C ILE A 54 -8.22 -5.46 -11.59
N ASP A 55 -9.04 -5.23 -10.56
CA ASP A 55 -10.12 -6.10 -10.14
C ASP A 55 -11.38 -5.26 -9.84
N PRO A 56 -12.39 -5.26 -10.73
CA PRO A 56 -13.60 -4.48 -10.53
C PRO A 56 -14.42 -4.95 -9.32
N LYS A 57 -14.35 -6.23 -8.94
CA LYS A 57 -15.11 -6.75 -7.79
C LYS A 57 -14.52 -6.25 -6.49
N GLU A 58 -13.20 -6.25 -6.38
CA GLU A 58 -12.54 -5.71 -5.19
C GLU A 58 -12.76 -4.20 -5.07
N ALA A 59 -12.77 -3.48 -6.19
CA ALA A 59 -13.05 -2.05 -6.20
C ALA A 59 -14.44 -1.70 -5.64
N GLU A 60 -15.45 -2.55 -5.81
CA GLU A 60 -16.78 -2.35 -5.24
C GLU A 60 -16.81 -2.43 -3.71
N LEU A 61 -15.89 -3.21 -3.12
CA LEU A 61 -15.76 -3.36 -1.67
C LEU A 61 -14.98 -2.20 -1.01
N LEU A 62 -14.32 -1.36 -1.81
CA LEU A 62 -13.54 -0.23 -1.29
C LEU A 62 -14.44 0.93 -0.90
N ASP A 63 -14.55 1.15 0.40
CA ASP A 63 -15.28 2.26 0.99
C ASP A 63 -14.34 3.44 1.32
N ALA A 64 -14.81 4.65 1.03
CA ALA A 64 -14.13 5.89 1.39
C ALA A 64 -13.94 5.99 2.90
N ALA A 65 -14.91 5.55 3.70
CA ALA A 65 -14.86 5.64 5.16
C ALA A 65 -13.84 4.68 5.79
N ALA A 66 -13.28 3.71 5.06
CA ALA A 66 -12.23 2.83 5.56
C ALA A 66 -10.82 3.45 5.49
N GLY A 67 -10.65 4.61 4.82
CA GLY A 67 -9.35 5.25 4.64
C GLY A 67 -8.35 4.34 3.92
N VAL A 68 -8.77 3.78 2.80
CA VAL A 68 -8.03 2.79 2.01
C VAL A 68 -6.93 3.46 1.19
N HIS A 69 -5.76 2.84 1.11
CA HIS A 69 -4.81 3.10 0.04
C HIS A 69 -4.28 1.77 -0.53
N VAL A 70 -3.90 1.81 -1.80
CA VAL A 70 -3.34 0.68 -2.52
C VAL A 70 -1.86 0.92 -2.70
N ARG A 71 -1.05 -0.10 -2.47
CA ARG A 71 0.38 -0.03 -2.72
C ARG A 71 0.79 -1.07 -3.74
N PHE A 72 1.69 -0.69 -4.63
CA PHE A 72 2.31 -1.54 -5.63
C PHE A 72 3.73 -1.92 -5.25
N ARG A 73 4.19 -3.07 -5.75
CA ARG A 73 5.58 -3.52 -5.70
C ARG A 73 5.93 -4.23 -7.00
N LEU A 74 7.21 -4.17 -7.36
CA LEU A 74 7.79 -5.07 -8.35
C LEU A 74 8.25 -6.33 -7.64
N GLY A 75 7.97 -7.49 -8.21
CA GLY A 75 8.38 -8.78 -7.70
C GLY A 75 8.51 -9.80 -8.83
N GLY A 76 8.58 -11.08 -8.46
CA GLY A 76 8.74 -12.18 -9.40
C GLY A 76 10.18 -12.73 -9.43
N VAL A 77 10.30 -13.99 -9.84
CA VAL A 77 11.57 -14.73 -9.90
C VAL A 77 12.27 -14.58 -11.25
N LYS A 78 11.57 -14.09 -12.28
CA LYS A 78 12.08 -13.87 -13.63
C LYS A 78 12.02 -12.38 -13.97
N PHE A 79 12.88 -11.96 -14.90
CA PHE A 79 12.83 -10.63 -15.50
C PHE A 79 12.14 -10.71 -16.88
N PRO A 80 11.27 -9.76 -17.27
CA PRO A 80 10.86 -8.54 -16.55
C PRO A 80 10.07 -8.80 -15.26
N PRO A 81 10.06 -7.86 -14.30
CA PRO A 81 9.37 -8.05 -13.03
C PRO A 81 7.85 -7.97 -13.19
N ASP A 82 7.15 -8.73 -12.35
CA ASP A 82 5.69 -8.67 -12.21
C ASP A 82 5.28 -7.57 -11.23
N ILE A 83 4.14 -6.94 -11.48
CA ILE A 83 3.56 -5.95 -10.57
C ILE A 83 2.63 -6.67 -9.60
N TYR A 84 2.79 -6.41 -8.31
CA TYR A 84 1.87 -6.85 -7.27
C TYR A 84 1.27 -5.66 -6.56
N TYR A 85 0.06 -5.81 -6.05
CA TYR A 85 -0.62 -4.82 -5.24
C TYR A 85 -1.04 -5.39 -3.88
N LYS A 86 -1.22 -4.50 -2.90
CA LYS A 86 -1.79 -4.80 -1.60
C LYS A 86 -2.61 -3.60 -1.12
N ILE A 87 -3.76 -3.91 -0.52
CA ILE A 87 -4.68 -2.92 0.01
C ILE A 87 -4.40 -2.72 1.50
N PHE A 88 -4.31 -1.47 1.91
CA PHE A 88 -4.06 -1.04 3.28
C PHE A 88 -5.16 -0.10 3.73
N THR A 89 -5.44 -0.10 5.03
CA THR A 89 -6.44 0.76 5.65
C THR A 89 -5.78 1.62 6.73
N HIS A 90 -6.05 2.92 6.71
CA HIS A 90 -5.57 3.83 7.75
C HIS A 90 -6.45 3.79 9.00
N ARG A 91 -7.74 3.49 8.84
CA ARG A 91 -8.66 3.44 9.97
C ARG A 91 -8.53 2.14 10.73
N HIS A 92 -8.92 2.20 12.01
CA HIS A 92 -8.80 1.08 12.92
C HIS A 92 -9.75 -0.04 12.50
N ILE A 93 -9.17 -1.20 12.16
CA ILE A 93 -9.90 -2.45 11.97
C ILE A 93 -9.58 -3.33 13.17
N GLU A 94 -10.59 -3.73 13.92
CA GLU A 94 -10.44 -4.63 15.05
C GLU A 94 -11.02 -6.01 14.71
N ASP A 95 -10.19 -7.03 14.90
CA ASP A 95 -10.62 -8.42 14.91
C ASP A 95 -11.08 -8.76 16.34
N LEU A 96 -12.40 -8.84 16.52
CA LEU A 96 -13.03 -9.07 17.81
C LEU A 96 -12.58 -10.39 18.44
N CYS A 97 -12.47 -11.45 17.63
CA CYS A 97 -12.13 -12.78 18.11
C CYS A 97 -10.64 -12.92 18.41
N ALA A 98 -9.78 -12.10 17.81
CA ALA A 98 -8.35 -12.13 18.05
C ALA A 98 -7.92 -11.55 19.42
N ASN A 99 -8.72 -10.65 20.00
CA ASN A 99 -8.39 -10.00 21.28
C ASN A 99 -8.75 -10.87 22.50
N SER A 100 -9.73 -11.76 22.36
CA SER A 100 -10.08 -12.74 23.38
C SER A 100 -10.26 -14.11 22.73
N PRO A 101 -9.15 -14.80 22.43
CA PRO A 101 -9.22 -16.10 21.79
C PRO A 101 -9.94 -17.07 22.73
N ARG A 102 -11.16 -17.44 22.35
CA ARG A 102 -12.01 -18.38 23.07
C ARG A 102 -12.68 -19.30 22.08
N ASN A 103 -13.06 -20.48 22.54
CA ASN A 103 -13.96 -21.31 21.77
C ASN A 103 -15.41 -20.82 21.98
N TYR A 104 -15.86 -19.88 21.15
CA TYR A 104 -17.21 -19.31 21.26
C TYR A 104 -18.34 -20.31 20.95
N THR A 105 -18.03 -21.47 20.36
CA THR A 105 -19.02 -22.52 20.10
C THR A 105 -19.24 -23.42 21.30
N LYS A 106 -18.32 -23.45 22.25
CA LYS A 106 -18.46 -24.16 23.52
C LYS A 106 -18.94 -23.16 24.58
N VAL A 107 -20.18 -23.31 25.04
CA VAL A 107 -20.63 -22.59 26.24
C VAL A 107 -19.87 -23.21 27.43
N PRO A 108 -18.97 -22.48 28.10
CA PRO A 108 -18.33 -23.03 29.28
C PRO A 108 -19.44 -23.28 30.32
N ALA A 109 -19.43 -24.45 30.95
CA ALA A 109 -20.23 -24.66 32.14
C ALA A 109 -19.89 -23.53 33.12
N LYS A 110 -20.90 -22.75 33.55
CA LYS A 110 -20.69 -21.66 34.51
C LYS A 110 -20.16 -22.28 35.81
N TYR A 111 -18.85 -22.28 36.01
CA TYR A 111 -18.26 -22.62 37.30
C TYR A 111 -18.56 -21.46 38.26
N THR A 112 -19.58 -21.64 39.10
CA THR A 112 -19.96 -20.73 40.19
C THR A 112 -19.17 -21.00 41.47
N SER A 113 -17.93 -21.45 41.37
CA SER A 113 -17.11 -21.77 42.55
C SER A 113 -16.13 -20.64 42.85
N HIS A 114 -16.41 -19.87 43.90
CA HIS A 114 -15.48 -18.91 44.52
C HIS A 114 -14.28 -19.57 45.22
N ILE A 115 -14.02 -20.86 44.96
CA ILE A 115 -12.95 -21.63 45.59
C ILE A 115 -11.77 -21.62 44.62
N LYS A 116 -10.74 -20.83 44.96
CA LYS A 116 -9.43 -20.88 44.30
C LYS A 116 -8.76 -22.19 44.69
N SER A 117 -8.94 -23.25 43.92
CA SER A 117 -7.99 -24.37 43.93
C SER A 117 -6.69 -23.87 43.28
N ASP A 118 -5.56 -24.05 43.96
CA ASP A 118 -4.24 -23.55 43.58
C ASP A 118 -3.63 -24.30 42.36
N ASP A 119 -4.35 -25.30 41.83
CA ASP A 119 -3.97 -26.01 40.63
C ASP A 119 -4.34 -25.19 39.39
N LEU A 120 -3.33 -24.53 38.81
CA LEU A 120 -3.39 -23.95 37.48
C LEU A 120 -3.66 -25.08 36.47
N GLN A 121 -4.94 -25.38 36.23
CA GLN A 121 -5.31 -26.27 35.14
C GLN A 121 -4.80 -25.67 33.84
N GLU A 122 -3.95 -26.41 33.11
CA GLU A 122 -3.52 -26.03 31.78
C GLU A 122 -4.77 -25.91 30.88
N GLU A 123 -5.11 -24.68 30.52
CA GLU A 123 -6.25 -24.43 29.65
C GLU A 123 -5.97 -25.05 28.27
N ASN A 124 -6.84 -25.99 27.86
CA ASN A 124 -6.75 -26.58 26.53
C ASN A 124 -7.07 -25.52 25.46
N HIS A 125 -6.04 -24.92 24.86
CA HIS A 125 -6.15 -23.89 23.82
C HIS A 125 -6.54 -24.43 22.43
N SER A 126 -6.76 -25.74 22.27
CA SER A 126 -6.95 -26.43 20.98
C SER A 126 -8.20 -26.06 20.18
N GLY A 127 -9.06 -25.19 20.72
CA GLY A 127 -10.25 -24.67 20.02
C GLY A 127 -10.38 -23.14 20.09
N TRP A 128 -9.32 -22.44 20.46
CA TRP A 128 -9.31 -20.99 20.49
C TRP A 128 -9.33 -20.41 19.08
N TYR A 129 -9.94 -19.24 18.95
CA TYR A 129 -9.84 -18.47 17.71
C TYR A 129 -8.36 -18.24 17.38
N ARG A 130 -7.95 -18.71 16.19
CA ARG A 130 -6.60 -18.50 15.65
C ARG A 130 -6.72 -17.71 14.36
N ARG A 131 -6.16 -16.50 14.37
CA ARG A 131 -6.12 -15.65 13.19
C ARG A 131 -5.07 -16.19 12.23
N VAL A 132 -5.47 -16.49 11.00
CA VAL A 132 -4.58 -16.82 9.89
C VAL A 132 -4.67 -15.67 8.89
N GLU A 133 -3.59 -14.91 8.74
CA GLU A 133 -3.54 -13.78 7.82
C GLU A 133 -3.07 -14.23 6.43
N ASN A 134 -3.98 -14.63 5.56
CA ASN A 134 -3.69 -14.84 4.12
C ASN A 134 -3.62 -13.51 3.36
N ASN A 135 -3.03 -12.50 3.98
CA ASN A 135 -2.94 -11.14 3.44
C ASN A 135 -1.62 -10.95 2.69
N GLY A 136 -1.38 -11.83 1.72
CA GLY A 136 -0.26 -11.75 0.79
C GLY A 136 -0.40 -10.56 -0.16
N TRP A 137 0.66 -10.30 -0.90
CA TRP A 137 0.63 -9.38 -2.03
C TRP A 137 0.07 -10.10 -3.26
N ARG A 138 -0.83 -9.46 -4.00
CA ARG A 138 -1.56 -10.07 -5.11
C ARG A 138 -0.98 -9.60 -6.45
N PRO A 139 -0.78 -10.48 -7.44
CA PRO A 139 -0.29 -10.05 -8.74
C PRO A 139 -1.36 -9.23 -9.49
N VAL A 140 -0.93 -8.26 -10.28
CA VAL A 140 -1.78 -7.53 -11.23
C VAL A 140 -1.83 -8.37 -12.51
N THR A 141 -2.80 -9.28 -12.62
CA THR A 141 -3.01 -10.11 -13.81
C THR A 141 -4.27 -9.68 -14.55
N ASP A 142 -4.23 -9.75 -15.88
CA ASP A 142 -5.39 -9.52 -16.75
C ASP A 142 -6.45 -10.63 -16.60
N THR A 143 -6.01 -11.80 -16.13
CA THR A 143 -6.83 -12.99 -15.88
C THR A 143 -7.27 -13.06 -14.42
N PHE A 144 -8.18 -12.17 -14.02
CA PHE A 144 -8.74 -12.12 -12.66
C PHE A 144 -9.55 -13.36 -12.23
N TRP A 145 -9.75 -14.33 -13.13
CA TRP A 145 -10.50 -15.57 -12.88
C TRP A 145 -9.63 -16.80 -12.61
N MET A 146 -8.32 -16.74 -12.87
CA MET A 146 -7.45 -17.90 -12.65
C MET A 146 -7.09 -18.00 -11.17
N SER A 147 -7.33 -19.18 -10.57
CA SER A 147 -6.99 -19.45 -9.18
C SER A 147 -5.52 -19.11 -8.92
N THR A 148 -5.30 -18.24 -7.94
CA THR A 148 -4.01 -17.74 -7.45
C THR A 148 -3.19 -18.81 -6.71
N GLU A 149 -3.35 -20.10 -7.05
CA GLU A 149 -2.61 -21.22 -6.44
C GLU A 149 -1.11 -21.17 -6.82
N ASN A 150 -0.76 -20.42 -7.87
CA ASN A 150 0.63 -20.27 -8.35
C ASN A 150 1.23 -18.90 -8.03
N ALA A 151 0.65 -18.11 -7.12
CA ALA A 151 1.35 -16.93 -6.64
C ALA A 151 2.52 -17.40 -5.76
N GLU A 152 3.69 -17.57 -6.39
CA GLU A 152 4.99 -17.77 -5.75
C GLU A 152 5.35 -16.54 -4.91
N VAL A 153 4.58 -16.30 -3.85
CA VAL A 153 4.87 -15.35 -2.79
C VAL A 153 5.57 -16.17 -1.73
N GLY A 154 6.89 -16.01 -1.68
CA GLY A 154 7.80 -16.85 -0.89
C GLY A 154 7.28 -17.20 0.49
N GLU A 155 7.58 -18.44 0.91
CA GLU A 155 7.21 -19.11 2.16
C GLU A 155 6.24 -18.29 3.00
N GLU A 156 4.95 -18.67 2.97
CA GLU A 156 3.94 -18.20 3.91
C GLU A 156 4.36 -18.59 5.33
N LYS A 157 5.30 -17.83 5.90
CA LYS A 157 5.62 -17.92 7.31
C LYS A 157 4.37 -17.45 8.00
N GLU A 158 3.64 -18.38 8.60
CA GLU A 158 2.51 -18.07 9.46
C GLU A 158 2.98 -16.99 10.46
N ILE A 159 2.45 -15.78 10.29
CA ILE A 159 2.76 -14.69 11.21
C ILE A 159 1.91 -14.97 12.44
N GLU A 160 2.54 -15.45 13.50
CA GLU A 160 1.86 -15.68 14.76
C GLU A 160 1.24 -14.37 15.28
N PHE A 161 -0.08 -14.35 15.43
CA PHE A 161 -0.81 -13.22 15.99
C PHE A 161 -1.07 -13.45 17.47
N HIS A 162 -0.33 -12.73 18.32
CA HIS A 162 -0.56 -12.80 19.76
C HIS A 162 -1.78 -11.94 20.18
N PHE A 163 -2.66 -12.48 21.02
CA PHE A 163 -3.89 -11.80 21.45
C PHE A 163 -3.61 -10.46 22.17
N SER A 164 -2.66 -10.44 23.11
CA SER A 164 -2.28 -9.23 23.85
C SER A 164 -1.72 -8.14 22.94
N LYS A 165 -2.40 -6.98 22.91
CA LYS A 165 -1.96 -5.77 22.19
C LYS A 165 -0.59 -5.28 22.68
N LEU A 166 -0.30 -5.39 23.97
CA LEU A 166 0.97 -4.96 24.56
C LEU A 166 2.13 -5.79 24.03
N LYS A 167 2.00 -7.12 24.04
CA LYS A 167 3.04 -8.03 23.53
C LYS A 167 3.28 -7.80 22.04
N ARG A 168 2.23 -7.60 21.24
CA ARG A 168 2.37 -7.25 19.82
C ARG A 168 3.14 -5.94 19.60
N ARG A 169 2.90 -4.91 20.41
CA ARG A 169 3.67 -3.64 20.32
C ARG A 169 5.15 -3.89 20.63
N GLN A 170 5.44 -4.63 21.70
CA GLN A 170 6.80 -5.02 22.05
C GLN A 170 7.47 -5.84 20.94
N ASP A 171 6.75 -6.78 20.32
CA ASP A 171 7.28 -7.59 19.22
C ASP A 171 7.58 -6.75 17.97
N VAL A 172 6.75 -5.75 17.68
CA VAL A 172 6.99 -4.79 16.58
C VAL A 172 8.22 -3.93 16.86
N GLU A 173 8.38 -3.43 18.08
CA GLU A 173 9.55 -2.66 18.53
C GLU A 173 10.82 -3.51 18.46
N LYS A 174 10.79 -4.74 18.98
CA LYS A 174 11.88 -5.71 18.85
C LYS A 174 12.25 -5.90 17.38
N LYS A 175 11.29 -6.22 16.51
CA LYS A 175 11.53 -6.39 15.06
C LYS A 175 12.11 -5.13 14.40
N ARG A 176 11.71 -3.93 14.85
CA ARG A 176 12.29 -2.67 14.37
C ARG A 176 13.76 -2.57 14.77
N LYS A 177 14.08 -2.80 16.05
CA LYS A 177 15.45 -2.85 16.56
C LYS A 177 16.31 -3.84 15.77
N ILE A 178 15.82 -5.06 15.53
CA ILE A 178 16.52 -6.08 14.71
C ILE A 178 16.91 -5.51 13.35
N ARG A 179 15.95 -4.93 12.63
CA ARG A 179 16.17 -4.38 11.29
C ARG A 179 17.15 -3.22 11.27
N LYS A 180 17.11 -2.35 12.29
CA LYS A 180 18.07 -1.24 12.42
C LYS A 180 19.49 -1.77 12.59
N ILE A 181 19.69 -2.75 13.46
CA ILE A 181 21.01 -3.38 13.68
C ILE A 181 21.49 -4.10 12.41
N GLU A 182 20.63 -4.88 11.75
CA GLU A 182 20.97 -5.56 10.50
C GLU A 182 21.33 -4.58 9.39
N TRP A 183 20.60 -3.47 9.28
CA TRP A 183 20.90 -2.42 8.33
C TRP A 183 22.26 -1.77 8.62
N MET A 184 22.50 -1.39 9.88
CA MET A 184 23.79 -0.85 10.32
C MET A 184 24.94 -1.81 10.02
N ARG A 185 24.75 -3.10 10.30
CA ARG A 185 25.71 -4.17 10.03
C ARG A 185 26.03 -4.27 8.54
N LYS A 186 25.01 -4.22 7.68
CA LYS A 186 25.19 -4.21 6.22
C LYS A 186 25.97 -2.98 5.77
N MET A 187 25.63 -1.80 6.26
CA MET A 187 26.33 -0.57 5.92
C MET A 187 27.80 -0.61 6.37
N TYR A 188 28.08 -1.22 7.53
CA TYR A 188 29.42 -1.35 8.10
C TYR A 188 30.34 -2.21 7.24
N TYR A 189 29.91 -3.42 6.90
CA TYR A 189 30.76 -4.28 6.06
C TYR A 189 30.77 -3.87 4.59
N ALA A 190 29.74 -3.17 4.09
CA ALA A 190 29.77 -2.59 2.75
C ALA A 190 30.76 -1.41 2.65
N GLY A 191 31.15 -0.80 3.78
CA GLY A 191 32.02 0.38 3.81
C GLY A 191 31.28 1.69 3.51
N ASN A 192 29.95 1.70 3.62
CA ASN A 192 29.09 2.82 3.22
C ASN A 192 28.66 3.71 4.41
N LEU A 193 29.18 3.51 5.62
CA LEU A 193 28.91 4.43 6.75
C LEU A 193 29.82 5.65 6.66
N GLU A 194 29.21 6.79 6.36
CA GLU A 194 29.86 8.08 6.32
C GLU A 194 29.38 8.95 7.48
N ALA A 195 30.27 9.21 8.43
CA ALA A 195 29.97 10.10 9.54
C ALA A 195 29.71 11.54 9.06
N LYS A 196 28.66 12.18 9.59
CA LYS A 196 28.23 13.53 9.18
C LYS A 196 29.25 14.64 9.49
N SER A 197 30.18 14.38 10.41
CA SER A 197 31.12 15.38 10.93
C SER A 197 32.39 15.46 10.09
N THR A 198 32.84 16.67 9.80
CA THR A 198 34.14 16.92 9.15
C THR A 198 35.32 16.94 10.12
N ASN A 199 35.07 17.00 11.44
CA ASN A 199 36.11 17.05 12.46
C ASN A 199 36.72 15.65 12.71
N ARG A 200 38.05 15.53 12.49
CA ARG A 200 38.82 14.28 12.66
C ARG A 200 38.63 13.63 14.04
N ARG A 201 38.61 14.41 15.13
CA ARG A 201 38.44 13.84 16.48
C ARG A 201 37.05 13.22 16.67
N THR A 202 36.03 13.87 16.12
CA THR A 202 34.64 13.38 16.17
C THR A 202 34.47 12.16 15.28
N LEU A 203 35.14 12.11 14.13
CA LEU A 203 35.19 10.94 13.25
C LEU A 203 35.77 9.71 13.98
N ASP A 204 36.91 9.87 14.65
CA ASP A 204 37.55 8.78 15.39
C ASP A 204 36.65 8.23 16.52
N LEU A 205 35.94 9.11 17.23
CA LEU A 205 34.97 8.73 18.26
C LEU A 205 33.78 7.95 17.67
N ILE A 206 33.22 8.42 16.55
CA ILE A 206 32.10 7.76 15.87
C ILE A 206 32.53 6.38 15.35
N HIS A 207 33.70 6.27 14.73
CA HIS A 207 34.24 4.98 14.26
C HIS A 207 34.48 4.02 15.42
N THR A 208 35.00 4.52 16.55
CA THR A 208 35.24 3.71 17.74
C THR A 208 33.93 3.20 18.35
N ALA A 209 32.93 4.08 18.48
CA ALA A 209 31.59 3.72 18.96
C ALA A 209 30.91 2.69 18.05
N THR A 210 30.96 2.92 16.72
CA THR A 210 30.42 2.00 15.71
C THR A 210 31.06 0.61 15.80
N LYS A 211 32.40 0.57 15.90
CA LYS A 211 33.16 -0.68 16.03
C LYS A 211 32.87 -1.40 17.35
N GLY A 212 32.72 -0.66 18.44
CA GLY A 212 32.32 -1.18 19.75
C GLY A 212 30.93 -1.82 19.70
N LEU A 213 29.97 -1.14 19.08
CA LEU A 213 28.60 -1.63 18.90
C LEU A 213 28.57 -2.92 18.06
N MET A 214 29.30 -2.96 16.95
CA MET A 214 29.39 -4.16 16.10
C MET A 214 29.95 -5.36 16.86
N ARG A 215 31.02 -5.15 17.64
CA ARG A 215 31.59 -6.21 18.49
C ARG A 215 30.62 -6.69 19.55
N ALA A 216 29.84 -5.79 20.16
CA ALA A 216 28.83 -6.17 21.16
C ALA A 216 27.71 -7.02 20.53
N VAL A 217 27.28 -6.70 19.31
CA VAL A 217 26.29 -7.49 18.56
C VAL A 217 26.86 -8.85 18.16
N GLU A 218 28.12 -8.90 17.73
CA GLU A 218 28.80 -10.15 17.34
C GLU A 218 29.04 -11.10 18.53
N SER A 219 29.40 -10.56 19.71
CA SER A 219 29.75 -11.37 20.88
C SER A 219 28.56 -11.70 21.79
N GLY A 220 27.64 -10.75 21.97
CA GLY A 220 26.50 -10.87 22.89
C GLY A 220 25.16 -11.08 22.21
N GLY A 221 25.13 -11.16 20.87
CA GLY A 221 23.90 -11.27 20.10
C GLY A 221 23.12 -9.96 20.04
N LEU A 222 21.89 -10.03 19.51
CA LEU A 222 21.09 -8.84 19.18
C LEU A 222 20.49 -8.10 20.39
N ASP A 223 20.44 -8.78 21.54
CA ASP A 223 19.92 -8.24 22.79
C ASP A 223 20.99 -7.54 23.64
N SER A 224 22.27 -7.63 23.26
CA SER A 224 23.37 -6.99 23.99
C SER A 224 23.42 -5.47 23.85
N VAL A 225 22.74 -4.92 22.84
CA VAL A 225 22.75 -3.49 22.49
C VAL A 225 21.37 -2.91 22.66
N MET A 226 21.24 -1.70 23.19
CA MET A 226 19.95 -1.02 23.35
C MET A 226 19.53 -0.25 22.09
N GLU A 227 18.23 -0.12 21.83
CA GLU A 227 17.75 0.57 20.62
C GLU A 227 18.25 2.02 20.52
N TRP A 228 18.28 2.75 21.64
CA TRP A 228 18.75 4.13 21.67
C TRP A 228 20.25 4.26 21.32
N GLU A 229 21.09 3.28 21.66
CA GLU A 229 22.53 3.26 21.31
C GLU A 229 22.70 3.10 19.80
N VAL A 230 21.88 2.23 19.19
CA VAL A 230 21.85 2.05 17.73
C VAL A 230 21.37 3.33 17.06
N ASP A 231 20.31 3.95 17.57
CA ASP A 231 19.75 5.17 17.00
C ASP A 231 20.72 6.34 17.07
N GLU A 232 21.44 6.48 18.18
CA GLU A 232 22.48 7.49 18.33
C GLU A 232 23.59 7.29 17.31
N VAL A 233 24.16 6.07 17.23
CA VAL A 233 25.23 5.80 16.28
C VAL A 233 24.74 6.00 14.84
N LEU A 234 23.54 5.52 14.49
CA LEU A 234 22.96 5.73 13.16
C LEU A 234 22.77 7.20 12.81
N ASN A 235 22.36 8.03 13.77
CA ASN A 235 22.16 9.46 13.56
C ASN A 235 23.49 10.18 13.27
N TRP A 236 24.59 9.73 13.88
CA TRP A 236 25.93 10.30 13.68
C TRP A 236 26.65 9.72 12.45
N THR A 237 26.34 8.49 12.05
CA THR A 237 27.07 7.73 11.02
C THR A 237 26.45 7.71 9.63
N ASN A 238 25.19 8.13 9.46
CA ASN A 238 24.57 8.12 8.14
C ASN A 238 24.25 9.52 7.63
N ALA A 239 24.75 9.87 6.46
CA ALA A 239 24.16 10.91 5.62
C ALA A 239 22.70 10.59 5.21
N LEU A 240 22.32 9.30 5.13
CA LEU A 240 20.96 8.84 4.84
C LEU A 240 20.19 8.39 6.09
N ASN A 241 19.12 9.09 6.44
CA ASN A 241 18.25 8.72 7.55
C ASN A 241 17.44 7.45 7.21
N PHE A 242 17.59 6.39 8.01
CA PHE A 242 16.87 5.11 7.83
C PHE A 242 15.35 5.30 7.84
N ASP A 243 14.85 6.04 8.82
CA ASP A 243 13.41 6.22 9.00
C ASP A 243 12.84 7.03 7.84
N GLU A 244 13.57 8.04 7.37
CA GLU A 244 13.22 8.81 6.17
C GLU A 244 13.25 7.94 4.91
N TYR A 245 14.29 7.12 4.73
CA TYR A 245 14.38 6.18 3.62
C TYR A 245 13.20 5.21 3.61
N ILE A 246 12.86 4.62 4.77
CA ILE A 246 11.72 3.70 4.89
C ILE A 246 10.39 4.42 4.67
N ALA A 247 10.24 5.66 5.13
CA ALA A 247 9.05 6.47 4.90
C ALA A 247 8.87 6.76 3.40
N ASN A 248 9.89 7.31 2.75
CA ASN A 248 9.88 7.57 1.31
C ASN A 248 9.63 6.29 0.50
N TRP A 249 10.32 5.20 0.84
CA TRP A 249 10.11 3.89 0.19
C TRP A 249 8.66 3.39 0.30
N LYS A 250 7.98 3.65 1.43
CA LYS A 250 6.56 3.30 1.61
C LYS A 250 5.62 4.18 0.78
N GLU A 251 6.06 5.36 0.35
CA GLU A 251 5.22 6.35 -0.34
C GLU A 251 5.30 6.25 -1.86
N ILE A 252 6.47 5.91 -2.43
CA ILE A 252 6.74 5.90 -3.88
C ILE A 252 5.63 5.23 -4.70
N ALA A 253 5.24 4.02 -4.30
CA ALA A 253 4.31 3.19 -5.05
C ALA A 253 2.92 3.08 -4.42
N THR A 254 2.46 4.12 -3.76
CA THR A 254 1.20 4.13 -3.00
C THR A 254 0.18 5.08 -3.63
N SER A 255 -1.09 4.70 -3.70
CA SER A 255 -2.19 5.56 -4.12
C SER A 255 -2.49 6.65 -3.08
N ASN A 256 -3.35 7.61 -3.42
CA ASN A 256 -3.91 8.50 -2.41
C ASN A 256 -4.80 7.70 -1.42
N SER A 257 -5.06 8.27 -0.25
CA SER A 257 -6.07 7.73 0.67
C SER A 257 -7.46 7.98 0.12
N SER A 258 -8.36 7.01 0.27
CA SER A 258 -9.78 7.13 -0.05
C SER A 258 -10.47 8.22 0.77
N ASP A 259 -9.94 8.56 1.96
CA ASP A 259 -10.44 9.66 2.79
C ASP A 259 -10.28 11.02 2.09
N ASN A 260 -9.27 11.15 1.22
CA ASN A 260 -9.00 12.38 0.48
C ASN A 260 -9.86 12.52 -0.77
N PHE A 261 -10.85 11.64 -0.96
CA PHE A 261 -11.83 11.76 -2.04
C PHE A 261 -12.67 13.01 -1.81
N LYS A 262 -12.27 14.10 -2.46
CA LYS A 262 -13.18 15.22 -2.71
C LYS A 262 -14.21 14.68 -3.69
N SER A 263 -15.43 14.45 -3.21
CA SER A 263 -16.56 14.28 -4.11
C SER A 263 -16.49 15.48 -5.06
N TYR A 264 -16.37 15.21 -6.37
CA TYR A 264 -16.68 16.22 -7.35
C TYR A 264 -18.14 16.57 -7.05
N THR A 265 -18.36 17.69 -6.34
CA THR A 265 -19.66 18.31 -6.32
C THR A 265 -19.89 18.62 -7.79
N LEU A 266 -20.76 17.85 -8.44
CA LEU A 266 -21.29 18.19 -9.74
C LEU A 266 -21.93 19.56 -9.54
N GLU A 267 -21.17 20.63 -9.78
CA GLU A 267 -21.77 21.91 -10.08
C GLU A 267 -22.63 21.64 -11.32
N GLN A 268 -23.92 21.51 -11.07
CA GLN A 268 -24.96 21.34 -12.08
C GLN A 268 -24.72 22.39 -13.17
N PRO A 269 -24.28 22.01 -14.39
CA PRO A 269 -23.98 22.96 -15.47
C PRO A 269 -25.23 23.72 -15.95
N TRP A 270 -26.40 23.32 -15.48
CA TRP A 270 -27.70 23.85 -15.86
C TRP A 270 -27.99 25.26 -15.33
N LYS A 271 -27.26 25.74 -14.31
CA LYS A 271 -27.44 27.11 -13.79
C LYS A 271 -26.89 28.22 -14.70
N LYS A 272 -26.20 27.88 -15.80
CA LYS A 272 -25.66 28.84 -16.78
C LYS A 272 -26.29 28.72 -18.18
N ARG A 273 -27.46 28.10 -18.32
CA ARG A 273 -28.12 27.88 -19.64
C ARG A 273 -29.43 28.64 -19.87
N PHE A 274 -29.88 29.49 -18.94
CA PHE A 274 -31.07 30.31 -19.12
C PHE A 274 -30.78 31.77 -18.82
N ASP A 275 -29.96 32.41 -19.65
CA ASP A 275 -29.80 33.88 -19.70
C ASP A 275 -29.46 34.31 -21.14
N TYR A 276 -30.18 33.78 -22.13
CA TYR A 276 -30.13 34.26 -23.52
C TYR A 276 -31.51 34.06 -24.15
N ALA A 277 -32.41 35.00 -23.89
CA ALA A 277 -33.59 35.25 -24.71
C ALA A 277 -34.05 36.69 -24.49
N ASP A 278 -33.17 37.64 -24.79
CA ASP A 278 -33.59 38.98 -25.16
C ASP A 278 -32.42 39.61 -25.91
N LEU A 279 -32.51 39.58 -27.24
CA LEU A 279 -31.93 40.54 -28.19
C LEU A 279 -32.05 39.97 -29.61
N SER A 280 -32.73 40.77 -30.45
CA SER A 280 -32.73 40.79 -31.92
C SER A 280 -33.32 39.60 -32.68
N GLU A 281 -34.52 39.80 -33.22
CA GLU A 281 -34.83 39.47 -34.61
C GLU A 281 -36.07 40.25 -35.09
N GLU A 282 -35.86 41.46 -35.60
CA GLU A 282 -36.80 42.14 -36.51
C GLU A 282 -36.02 42.57 -37.76
N LYS A 283 -36.24 41.88 -38.89
CA LYS A 283 -36.81 42.44 -40.14
C LYS A 283 -36.55 41.54 -41.36
N MET A 284 -37.52 41.64 -42.28
CA MET A 284 -37.60 41.11 -43.65
C MET A 284 -38.00 39.63 -43.74
N GLY A 285 -39.13 39.24 -44.34
CA GLY A 285 -40.17 39.94 -45.07
C GLY A 285 -40.90 38.94 -45.97
N THR A 286 -42.22 39.04 -46.10
CA THR A 286 -43.03 38.87 -47.33
C THR A 286 -44.53 38.93 -46.98
N PRO A 287 -45.40 39.34 -47.92
CA PRO A 287 -46.61 40.10 -47.61
C PRO A 287 -47.92 39.31 -47.72
N GLU A 288 -48.90 39.82 -46.97
CA GLU A 288 -50.35 39.86 -47.22
C GLU A 288 -51.09 38.54 -47.51
N ASP A 289 -51.97 38.16 -46.58
CA ASP A 289 -53.40 38.18 -46.89
C ASP A 289 -54.27 38.24 -45.63
N ASN A 290 -55.30 39.09 -45.71
CA ASN A 290 -56.25 39.43 -44.67
C ASN A 290 -57.26 38.31 -44.40
N LEU A 291 -57.72 38.18 -43.14
CA LEU A 291 -59.14 38.19 -42.70
C LEU A 291 -59.39 37.32 -41.47
N ASP A 292 -59.83 38.01 -40.41
CA ASP A 292 -60.91 37.66 -39.48
C ASP A 292 -60.89 36.38 -38.63
N GLY A 293 -61.08 36.60 -37.32
CA GLY A 293 -62.22 35.97 -36.65
C GLY A 293 -61.94 35.01 -35.48
N ASN A 294 -61.84 35.58 -34.28
CA ASN A 294 -62.56 35.20 -33.05
C ASN A 294 -62.56 33.75 -32.49
N ILE A 295 -62.09 33.69 -31.23
CA ILE A 295 -62.77 33.17 -30.02
C ILE A 295 -63.10 31.66 -29.97
N TYR A 296 -62.52 30.91 -29.02
CA TYR A 296 -63.26 30.35 -27.86
C TYR A 296 -62.38 29.51 -26.89
N LYS A 297 -62.44 29.94 -25.62
CA LYS A 297 -62.56 29.19 -24.35
C LYS A 297 -61.49 28.19 -23.87
N LYS A 298 -61.00 28.57 -22.69
CA LYS A 298 -60.34 27.83 -21.61
C LYS A 298 -61.35 26.97 -20.82
N SER A 299 -60.91 25.81 -20.31
CA SER A 299 -61.47 25.23 -19.08
C SER A 299 -60.40 24.54 -18.25
N ASN A 300 -60.35 24.92 -16.97
CA ASN A 300 -59.44 24.48 -15.91
C ASN A 300 -59.79 23.07 -15.39
N SER A 301 -58.83 22.39 -14.77
CA SER A 301 -59.10 21.32 -13.82
C SER A 301 -58.30 21.52 -12.53
N THR A 302 -59.01 21.49 -11.41
CA THR A 302 -58.58 21.87 -10.06
C THR A 302 -58.19 20.64 -9.25
N ARG A 303 -57.18 20.81 -8.38
CA ARG A 303 -56.61 19.84 -7.44
C ARG A 303 -57.48 19.71 -6.19
N LEU A 304 -57.61 18.49 -5.63
CA LEU A 304 -58.09 18.27 -4.25
C LEU A 304 -57.27 17.14 -3.58
N THR A 305 -56.71 17.44 -2.41
CA THR A 305 -56.35 16.50 -1.33
C THR A 305 -57.43 16.57 -0.25
N PRO A 306 -57.59 15.54 0.60
CA PRO A 306 -57.53 15.85 2.04
C PRO A 306 -56.90 14.76 2.93
N ASP A 307 -56.61 15.24 4.14
CA ASP A 307 -55.91 14.69 5.31
C ASP A 307 -56.58 13.54 6.09
N SER A 308 -55.71 12.83 6.84
CA SER A 308 -55.80 12.39 8.25
C SER A 308 -57.13 11.96 8.89
N THR A 309 -57.14 10.80 9.59
CA THR A 309 -57.19 10.64 11.08
C THR A 309 -57.65 9.22 11.49
N TYR A 310 -57.23 8.77 12.71
CA TYR A 310 -57.53 7.57 13.52
C TYR A 310 -56.55 6.38 13.36
N GLY A 311 -55.96 5.77 14.40
CA GLY A 311 -56.13 5.87 15.86
C GLY A 311 -56.64 4.57 16.48
N ILE A 312 -55.72 3.64 16.80
CA ILE A 312 -55.55 2.77 18.00
C ILE A 312 -54.20 2.08 17.82
#